data_AF-A0A7C5JFY3-F1
#
_entry.id   AF-A0A7C5JFY3-F1
#
_cell.length_a   1.000
_cell.length_b   1.000
_cell.length_c   1.000
_cell.angle_alpha   90.00
_cell.angle_beta   90.00
_cell.angle_gamma   90.00
#
_symmetry.space_group_name_H-M   'P 1'
#
loop_
_entity.id
_entity.type
_entity.pdbx_description
1 polymer ?
#
loop_
_entity_poly.entity_id
_entity_poly.type
_entity_poly.pdbx_seq_one_letter_code
_entity_poly.pdbx_strand_id
1 'polypeptide(L)'
;QYLVEQRNESNCEVFNLGIGQGVSVLEAIHAFEKVTGKKLNFRIGPPRAGDVVAIYANYKRAAEKLHWAPKYNIEDIMRTAWEWEKKSEVSRPKSNA
;
A
#
# COMPACT_ATOMS: atom_id res chain seq x y z
N GLN A 1 22.05 -6.91 3.26
CA GLN A 1 23.22 -7.70 3.69
C GLN A 1 22.91 -8.72 4.80
N TYR A 2 21.75 -8.67 5.47
CA TYR A 2 21.34 -9.58 6.56
C TYR A 2 21.74 -11.06 6.42
N LEU A 3 21.36 -11.72 5.32
CA LEU A 3 21.69 -13.13 5.07
C LEU A 3 23.17 -13.35 4.69
N VAL A 4 23.76 -12.43 3.94
CA VAL A 4 25.18 -12.51 3.53
C VAL A 4 26.10 -12.41 4.75
N GLU A 5 25.71 -11.62 5.74
CA GLU A 5 26.39 -11.47 7.03
C GLU A 5 26.07 -12.59 8.04
N GLN A 6 25.28 -13.60 7.64
CA GLN A 6 24.86 -14.72 8.50
C GLN A 6 24.18 -14.25 9.81
N ARG A 7 23.43 -13.14 9.77
CA ARG A 7 22.70 -12.62 10.94
C ARG A 7 21.34 -13.28 11.19
N ASN A 8 20.95 -14.22 10.33
CA ASN A 8 19.71 -14.98 10.46
C ASN A 8 19.81 -16.03 11.56
N GLU A 9 18.75 -16.16 12.34
CA GLU A 9 18.71 -17.09 13.49
C GLU A 9 18.33 -18.51 13.07
N SER A 10 17.76 -18.67 11.88
CA SER A 10 17.38 -19.97 11.32
C SER A 10 17.43 -19.94 9.80
N ASN A 11 17.25 -21.12 9.18
CA ASN A 11 17.22 -21.24 7.72
C ASN A 11 15.99 -20.57 7.09
N CYS A 12 14.94 -20.30 7.87
CA CYS A 12 13.72 -19.67 7.39
C CYS A 12 13.16 -18.70 8.44
N GLU A 13 13.12 -17.42 8.09
CA GLU A 13 12.54 -16.38 8.93
C GLU A 13 11.43 -15.64 8.19
N VAL A 14 10.36 -15.33 8.93
CA VAL A 14 9.19 -14.64 8.39
C VAL A 14 9.13 -13.23 8.93
N PHE A 15 8.96 -12.27 8.02
CA PHE A 15 8.86 -10.85 8.33
C PHE A 15 7.60 -10.27 7.72
N ASN A 16 6.82 -9.56 8.53
CA ASN A 16 5.71 -8.76 8.03
C ASN A 16 6.27 -7.48 7.43
N LEU A 17 5.87 -7.17 6.19
CA LEU A 17 6.22 -5.93 5.51
C LEU A 17 4.94 -5.14 5.25
N GLY A 18 4.87 -3.95 5.84
CA GLY A 18 3.78 -3.02 5.62
C GLY A 18 3.98 -1.77 6.46
N ILE A 19 3.10 -0.79 6.28
CA ILE A 19 3.24 0.55 6.86
C ILE A 19 2.95 0.62 8.38
N GLY A 20 2.59 -0.49 9.03
CA GLY A 20 2.29 -0.54 10.47
C GLY A 20 0.90 -0.08 10.86
N GLN A 21 0.47 1.03 10.27
CA GLN A 21 -0.84 1.62 10.50
C GLN A 21 -1.88 1.09 9.52
N GLY A 22 -3.08 0.81 10.03
CA GLY A 22 -4.24 0.57 9.18
C GLY A 22 -4.65 1.83 8.43
N VAL A 23 -5.18 1.66 7.22
CA VAL A 23 -5.81 2.72 6.44
C VAL A 23 -7.20 2.24 6.08
N SER A 24 -8.22 2.96 6.52
CA SER A 24 -9.60 2.71 6.15
C SER A 24 -9.84 3.04 4.67
N VAL A 25 -10.92 2.47 4.11
CA VAL A 25 -11.33 2.76 2.73
C VAL A 25 -11.56 4.27 2.51
N LEU A 26 -12.19 4.94 3.48
CA LEU A 26 -12.47 6.37 3.37
C LEU A 26 -11.19 7.22 3.48
N GLU A 27 -10.22 6.84 4.31
CA GLU A 27 -8.92 7.52 4.36
C GLU A 27 -8.15 7.38 3.05
N ALA A 28 -8.20 6.20 2.41
CA ALA A 28 -7.60 6.00 1.08
C ALA A 28 -8.26 6.89 0.01
N ILE A 29 -9.60 6.99 0.03
CA ILE A 29 -10.36 7.89 -0.85
C ILE A 29 -9.94 9.34 -0.60
N HIS A 30 -9.95 9.81 0.64
CA HIS A 30 -9.58 11.18 0.97
C HIS A 30 -8.12 11.50 0.62
N ALA A 31 -7.19 10.58 0.87
CA ALA A 31 -5.80 10.73 0.47
C ALA A 31 -5.68 10.88 -1.05
N PHE A 32 -6.40 10.07 -1.83
CA PHE A 32 -6.46 10.20 -3.27
C PHE A 32 -7.03 11.56 -3.70
N GLU A 33 -8.19 11.98 -3.17
CA GLU A 33 -8.79 13.26 -3.54
C GLU A 33 -7.85 14.44 -3.22
N LYS A 34 -7.15 14.36 -2.07
CA LYS A 34 -6.19 15.38 -1.64
C LYS A 34 -5.00 15.49 -2.59
N VAL A 35 -4.36 14.38 -2.93
CA VAL A 35 -3.13 14.41 -3.76
C VAL A 35 -3.39 14.61 -5.24
N THR A 36 -4.61 14.31 -5.72
CA THR A 36 -4.97 14.45 -7.14
C THR A 36 -5.82 15.67 -7.45
N GLY A 37 -6.49 16.24 -6.44
CA GLY A 37 -7.52 17.27 -6.63
C GLY A 37 -8.78 16.77 -7.34
N LYS A 38 -8.93 15.44 -7.52
CA LYS A 38 -10.07 14.83 -8.20
C LYS A 38 -11.05 14.26 -7.18
N LYS A 39 -12.33 14.63 -7.30
CA LYS A 39 -13.40 14.04 -6.50
C LYS A 39 -13.76 12.65 -7.03
N LEU A 40 -13.94 11.70 -6.11
CA LEU A 40 -14.34 10.33 -6.43
C LEU A 40 -15.83 10.14 -6.17
N ASN A 41 -16.51 9.59 -7.15
CA ASN A 41 -17.90 9.15 -6.99
C ASN A 41 -17.91 7.75 -6.38
N PHE A 42 -18.50 7.60 -5.19
CA PHE A 42 -18.69 6.30 -4.55
C PHE A 42 -20.02 6.23 -3.79
N ARG A 43 -20.44 5.02 -3.45
CA ARG A 43 -21.59 4.75 -2.58
C ARG A 43 -21.23 3.67 -1.56
N ILE A 44 -21.82 3.75 -0.38
CA ILE A 44 -21.65 2.70 0.63
C ILE A 44 -22.49 1.49 0.24
N GLY A 45 -21.85 0.34 0.10
CA GLY A 45 -22.50 -0.94 -0.18
C GLY A 45 -22.46 -1.88 1.04
N PRO A 46 -23.12 -3.05 0.94
CA PRO A 46 -23.00 -4.08 1.98
C PRO A 46 -21.56 -4.61 2.06
N PRO A 47 -21.14 -5.18 3.20
CA PRO A 47 -19.86 -5.87 3.31
C PRO A 47 -19.74 -6.98 2.26
N ARG A 48 -18.53 -7.15 1.69
CA ARG A 48 -18.27 -8.29 0.80
C ARG A 48 -18.01 -9.53 1.65
N ALA A 49 -18.59 -10.66 1.25
CA ALA A 49 -18.37 -11.93 1.94
C ALA A 49 -16.87 -12.28 1.95
N GLY A 50 -16.32 -12.53 3.13
CA GLY A 50 -14.90 -12.84 3.33
C GLY A 50 -14.01 -11.65 3.67
N ASP A 51 -14.50 -10.40 3.60
CA ASP A 51 -13.73 -9.24 4.07
C ASP A 51 -13.59 -9.29 5.61
N VAL A 52 -12.36 -9.10 6.10
CA VAL A 52 -12.08 -8.89 7.52
C VAL A 52 -12.22 -7.41 7.89
N VAL A 53 -12.55 -7.10 9.15
CA VAL A 53 -12.79 -5.72 9.60
C VAL A 53 -11.54 -4.84 9.49
N ALA A 54 -10.37 -5.37 9.84
CA ALA A 54 -9.10 -4.67 9.75
C ALA A 54 -7.94 -5.66 9.65
N ILE A 55 -6.93 -5.31 8.85
CA ILE A 55 -5.66 -6.03 8.75
C ILE A 55 -4.53 -5.03 8.52
N TYR A 56 -3.44 -5.16 9.28
CA TYR A 56 -2.25 -4.32 9.17
C TYR A 56 -1.02 -5.08 9.64
N ALA A 57 0.14 -4.73 9.08
CA ALA A 57 1.39 -5.43 9.32
C ALA A 57 2.11 -4.90 10.56
N ASN A 58 2.40 -5.75 11.56
CA ASN A 58 3.38 -5.40 12.58
C ASN A 58 4.80 -5.59 12.04
N TYR A 59 5.45 -4.51 11.61
CA TYR A 59 6.79 -4.54 11.02
C TYR A 59 7.94 -4.50 12.03
N LYS A 60 7.68 -4.53 13.35
CA LYS A 60 8.71 -4.38 14.39
C LYS A 60 9.93 -5.30 14.19
N ARG A 61 9.68 -6.57 13.85
CA ARG A 61 10.75 -7.55 13.58
C ARG A 61 11.64 -7.13 12.40
N ALA A 62 11.05 -6.59 11.33
CA ALA A 62 11.80 -6.10 10.16
C ALA A 62 12.62 -4.85 10.51
N ALA A 63 12.09 -3.95 11.33
CA ALA A 63 12.82 -2.78 11.81
C ALA A 63 14.03 -3.16 12.67
N GLU A 64 13.86 -4.12 13.58
CA GLU A 64 14.93 -4.53 14.50
C GLU A 64 16.03 -5.35 13.80
N LYS A 65 15.64 -6.36 13.02
CA LYS A 65 16.60 -7.32 12.44
C LYS A 65 17.17 -6.85 11.10
N LEU A 66 16.31 -6.31 10.24
CA LEU A 66 16.67 -5.92 8.88
C LEU A 66 17.04 -4.44 8.79
N HIS A 67 16.83 -3.66 9.86
CA HIS A 67 16.89 -2.19 9.83
C HIS A 67 16.00 -1.60 8.72
N TRP A 68 14.88 -2.28 8.45
CA TRP A 68 13.92 -1.91 7.44
C TRP A 68 12.72 -1.23 8.08
N ALA A 69 12.32 -0.09 7.55
CA ALA A 69 11.09 0.59 7.93
C ALA A 69 10.37 1.10 6.69
N PRO A 70 9.03 1.16 6.70
CA PRO A 70 8.27 1.80 5.63
C PRO A 70 8.67 3.28 5.53
N LYS A 71 8.94 3.75 4.30
CA LYS A 71 9.37 5.13 4.03
C LYS A 71 8.26 6.03 3.51
N TYR A 72 7.19 5.44 3.01
CA TYR A 72 6.12 6.13 2.29
C TYR A 72 4.81 5.99 3.04
N ASN A 73 4.05 7.07 3.10
CA ASN A 73 2.71 7.10 3.69
C ASN A 73 1.62 6.90 2.61
N ILE A 74 0.35 6.95 3.01
CA ILE A 74 -0.77 6.74 2.08
C ILE A 74 -0.84 7.81 0.98
N GLU A 75 -0.47 9.06 1.27
CA GLU A 75 -0.48 10.14 0.28
C GLU A 75 0.60 9.92 -0.78
N ASP A 76 1.78 9.46 -0.39
CA ASP A 76 2.86 9.08 -1.32
C ASP A 76 2.44 7.92 -2.22
N ILE A 77 1.80 6.91 -1.64
CA ILE A 77 1.29 5.75 -2.38
C ILE A 77 0.23 6.20 -3.40
N MET A 78 -0.75 7.01 -2.98
CA MET A 78 -1.83 7.47 -3.87
C MET A 78 -1.30 8.39 -4.98
N ARG A 79 -0.36 9.29 -4.67
CA ARG A 79 0.26 10.19 -5.65
C ARG A 79 1.01 9.41 -6.72
N THR A 80 1.89 8.49 -6.33
CA THR A 80 2.70 7.71 -7.27
C THR A 80 1.84 6.76 -8.11
N ALA A 81 0.81 6.15 -7.52
CA ALA A 81 -0.17 5.35 -8.26
C ALA A 81 -0.91 6.17 -9.32
N TRP A 82 -1.32 7.40 -8.99
CA TRP A 82 -2.00 8.28 -9.95
C TRP A 82 -1.08 8.77 -11.07
N GLU A 83 0.18 9.09 -10.76
CA GLU A 83 1.18 9.44 -11.77
C GLU A 83 1.42 8.29 -12.75
N TRP A 84 1.45 7.05 -12.25
CA TRP A 84 1.53 5.86 -13.08
C TRP A 84 0.30 5.67 -13.98
N GLU A 85 -0.91 5.85 -13.43
CA GLU A 85 -2.15 5.69 -14.19
C GLU A 85 -2.22 6.69 -15.36
N LYS A 86 -1.89 7.97 -15.12
CA LYS A 86 -1.84 9.00 -16.18
C LYS A 86 -0.89 8.65 -17.33
N LYS A 87 0.25 8.01 -17.03
CA LYS A 87 1.20 7.57 -18.06
C LYS A 87 0.67 6.36 -18.83
N SER A 88 -0.05 5.48 -18.16
CA SER A 88 -0.65 4.27 -18.74
C SER A 88 -1.84 4.60 -19.65
N GLU A 89 -2.58 5.67 -19.36
CA GLU A 89 -3.66 6.15 -20.21
C GLU A 89 -3.15 6.63 -21.58
N VAL A 90 -1.96 7.24 -21.63
CA VAL A 90 -1.31 7.67 -22.88
C VAL A 90 -0.90 6.48 -23.76
N SER A 91 -0.63 5.32 -23.17
CA SER A 91 -0.14 4.13 -23.89
C SER A 91 -1.22 3.10 -24.23
N ARG A 92 -2.45 3.23 -23.71
CA ARG A 92 -3.58 2.36 -24.10
C ARG A 92 -4.15 2.83 -25.45
N PRO A 93 -4.34 1.95 -26.44
CA PRO A 93 -5.09 2.31 -27.64
C PRO A 93 -6.49 2.71 -27.21
N LYS A 94 -6.94 3.90 -27.62
CA LYS A 94 -8.33 4.33 -27.39
C LYS A 94 -9.23 3.32 -28.09
N SER A 95 -10.01 2.54 -27.33
CA SER A 95 -11.07 1.75 -27.94
C SER A 95 -12.12 2.75 -28.44
N ASN A 96 -12.35 2.77 -29.75
CA ASN A 96 -13.54 3.40 -30.30
C ASN A 96 -14.74 2.54 -29.86
N ALA A 97 -15.45 3.00 -28.83
CA ALA A 97 -16.80 2.56 -28.51
C ALA A 97 -17.77 3.66 -28.95
#